data_AF-A0A2T1DQL3-F1
#
_entry.id   AF-A0A2T1DQL3-F1
#
_cell.length_a   1.000
_cell.length_b   1.000
_cell.length_c   1.000
_cell.angle_alpha   90.00
_cell.angle_beta   90.00
_cell.angle_gamma   90.00
#
_symmetry.space_group_name_H-M   'P 1'
#
loop_
_entity.id
_entity.type
_entity.pdbx_description
1 polymer ?
#
loop_
_entity_poly.entity_id
_entity_poly.type
_entity_poly.pdbx_seq_one_letter_code
_entity_poly.pdbx_strand_id
1 'polypeptide(L)'
;MTQISSPSSSSLIAAPQFLHFLNDLLAQPRHLLVLRFTALFLLLYGSSTVFLDIPLRVLCGLMLLSPTLLTNQVMWMLICGIVWWVNATDWLWIDNHKILITYWCLVCALAVSAKDADGVLAWNGRVLIGLTFLFATTWKMLAGEYWDGAFLHYTFLADDRVESVATAIGSLSPNTLPQNRLLEVLLKQFPQAIGNVTLTTSPRLQAFTLAASYWTLFIEGSVAIAFLVNPLRLFSRFRDWFLIVFIATTYFLLPVLGFAYILIIMGFAQCPSKHTAVRVAYVGLFAFLQLSRLPWDLLFI
;
A
#
# COMPACT_ATOMS: atom_id res chain seq x y z
N MET A 1 -12.81 29.80 64.28
CA MET A 1 -11.85 29.26 63.29
C MET A 1 -12.64 28.53 62.22
N THR A 2 -13.02 29.25 61.17
CA THR A 2 -13.77 28.75 60.02
C THR A 2 -12.77 28.22 59.00
N GLN A 3 -12.71 26.90 58.82
CA GLN A 3 -11.90 26.29 57.76
C GLN A 3 -12.57 26.53 56.40
N ILE A 4 -11.86 27.24 55.54
CA ILE A 4 -12.19 27.42 54.13
C ILE A 4 -11.80 26.12 53.42
N SER A 5 -12.79 25.36 52.96
CA SER A 5 -12.59 24.21 52.08
C SER A 5 -12.24 24.70 50.67
N SER A 6 -11.01 24.48 50.25
CA SER A 6 -10.56 24.64 48.86
C SER A 6 -11.23 23.61 47.95
N PRO A 7 -11.77 23.99 46.78
CA PRO A 7 -12.23 23.02 45.80
C PRO A 7 -11.01 22.35 45.14
N SER A 8 -10.94 21.02 45.25
CA SER A 8 -10.01 20.19 44.50
C SER A 8 -10.32 20.28 43.01
N SER A 9 -9.51 21.01 42.26
CA SER A 9 -9.50 21.01 40.81
C SER A 9 -8.89 19.71 40.29
N SER A 10 -9.71 18.65 40.21
CA SER A 10 -9.42 17.50 39.37
C SER A 10 -9.48 17.94 37.91
N SER A 11 -8.36 18.40 37.37
CA SER A 11 -8.14 18.59 35.95
C SER A 11 -8.10 17.22 35.28
N LEU A 12 -9.29 16.69 34.96
CA LEU A 12 -9.44 15.66 33.95
C LEU A 12 -8.97 16.28 32.63
N ILE A 13 -7.71 16.02 32.28
CA ILE A 13 -7.18 16.28 30.95
C ILE A 13 -8.09 15.51 30.00
N ALA A 14 -8.99 16.22 29.31
CA ALA A 14 -9.83 15.65 28.29
C ALA A 14 -8.92 14.91 27.32
N ALA A 15 -9.08 13.59 27.20
CA ALA A 15 -8.42 12.84 26.15
C ALA A 15 -8.72 13.57 24.83
N PRO A 16 -7.70 13.89 24.00
CA PRO A 16 -7.91 14.62 22.77
C PRO A 16 -9.05 13.97 21.99
N GLN A 17 -10.01 14.74 21.48
CA GLN A 17 -11.20 14.25 20.75
C GLN A 17 -10.84 13.19 19.68
N PHE A 18 -9.65 13.30 19.11
CA PHE A 18 -9.07 12.34 18.19
C PHE A 18 -8.88 10.92 18.76
N LEU A 19 -8.40 10.76 19.99
CA LEU A 19 -8.25 9.44 20.63
C LEU A 19 -9.62 8.81 20.90
N HIS A 20 -10.62 9.61 21.25
CA HIS A 20 -11.99 9.13 21.41
C HIS A 20 -12.55 8.61 20.08
N PHE A 21 -12.41 9.39 19.00
CA PHE A 21 -12.77 8.97 17.65
C PHE A 21 -12.09 7.66 17.23
N LEU A 22 -10.78 7.51 17.48
CA LEU A 22 -10.06 6.28 17.15
C LEU A 22 -10.57 5.07 17.94
N ASN A 23 -10.88 5.26 19.22
CA ASN A 23 -11.45 4.20 20.05
C ASN A 23 -12.82 3.77 19.52
N ASP A 24 -13.69 4.73 19.20
CA ASP A 24 -15.02 4.46 18.64
C ASP A 24 -14.93 3.77 17.28
N LEU A 25 -13.99 4.19 16.43
CA LEU A 25 -13.73 3.54 15.14
C LEU A 25 -13.31 2.09 15.34
N LEU A 26 -12.34 1.83 16.22
CA LEU A 26 -11.79 0.49 16.44
C LEU A 26 -12.70 -0.46 17.24
N ALA A 27 -13.69 0.09 17.95
CA ALA A 27 -14.73 -0.66 18.66
C ALA A 27 -15.76 -1.30 17.72
N GLN A 28 -15.86 -0.83 16.47
CA GLN A 28 -16.78 -1.42 15.48
C GLN A 28 -16.35 -2.85 15.09
N PRO A 29 -17.30 -3.68 14.62
CA PRO A 29 -16.98 -5.01 14.11
C PRO A 29 -15.91 -4.91 13.01
N ARG A 30 -14.82 -5.68 13.18
CA ARG A 30 -13.64 -5.55 12.33
C ARG A 30 -13.95 -5.84 10.87
N HIS A 31 -14.72 -6.90 10.56
CA HIS A 31 -15.13 -7.19 9.19
C HIS A 31 -15.87 -6.01 8.54
N LEU A 32 -16.76 -5.30 9.25
CA LEU A 32 -17.45 -4.13 8.70
C LEU A 32 -16.48 -3.00 8.35
N LEU A 33 -15.50 -2.72 9.22
CA LEU A 33 -14.47 -1.72 8.93
C LEU A 33 -13.63 -2.12 7.72
N VAL A 34 -13.24 -3.39 7.62
CA VAL A 34 -12.48 -3.91 6.47
C VAL A 34 -13.27 -3.75 5.17
N LEU A 35 -14.55 -4.09 5.17
CA LEU A 35 -15.43 -3.91 4.01
C LEU A 35 -15.58 -2.42 3.64
N ARG A 36 -15.73 -1.52 4.63
CA ARG A 36 -15.77 -0.07 4.39
C ARG A 36 -14.48 0.47 3.82
N PHE A 37 -13.33 0.09 4.38
CA PHE A 37 -12.04 0.50 3.85
C PHE A 37 -11.81 -0.05 2.45
N THR A 38 -12.26 -1.28 2.17
CA THR A 38 -12.20 -1.87 0.82
C THR A 38 -13.08 -1.09 -0.17
N ALA A 39 -14.33 -0.77 0.20
CA ALA A 39 -15.22 0.03 -0.65
C ALA A 39 -14.67 1.45 -0.88
N LEU A 40 -14.15 2.11 0.15
CA LEU A 40 -13.49 3.41 0.03
C LEU A 40 -12.25 3.34 -0.86
N PHE A 41 -11.46 2.28 -0.71
CA PHE A 41 -10.29 2.03 -1.56
C PHE A 41 -10.68 1.87 -3.03
N LEU A 42 -11.68 1.05 -3.33
CA LEU A 42 -12.17 0.84 -4.69
C LEU A 42 -12.80 2.10 -5.29
N LEU A 43 -13.47 2.91 -4.48
CA LEU A 43 -14.00 4.22 -4.90
C LEU A 43 -12.88 5.17 -5.37
N LEU A 44 -11.71 5.11 -4.74
CA LEU A 44 -10.60 6.03 -4.99
C LEU A 44 -9.56 5.48 -5.98
N TYR A 45 -9.37 4.16 -6.04
CA TYR A 45 -8.26 3.49 -6.75
C TYR A 45 -8.67 2.21 -7.50
N GLY A 46 -9.97 1.91 -7.61
CA GLY A 46 -10.48 0.61 -8.05
C GLY A 46 -10.21 0.23 -9.51
N SER A 47 -10.35 1.17 -10.46
CA SER A 47 -10.17 0.89 -11.90
C SER A 47 -9.18 1.84 -12.55
N SER A 48 -8.52 1.37 -13.62
CA SER A 48 -7.70 2.18 -14.55
C SER A 48 -8.46 2.55 -15.83
N THR A 49 -9.65 1.97 -16.08
CA THR A 49 -10.42 2.17 -17.31
C THR A 49 -11.67 3.01 -17.07
N VAL A 50 -11.89 4.04 -17.89
CA VAL A 50 -12.97 5.04 -17.70
C VAL A 50 -14.36 4.41 -17.66
N PHE A 51 -14.65 3.44 -18.53
CA PHE A 51 -16.00 2.89 -18.70
C PHE A 51 -16.50 2.08 -17.50
N LEU A 52 -15.63 1.30 -16.88
CA LEU A 52 -16.00 0.44 -15.75
C LEU A 52 -15.68 1.06 -14.39
N ASP A 53 -14.95 2.18 -14.38
CA ASP A 53 -14.69 2.96 -13.17
C ASP A 53 -15.95 3.64 -12.64
N ILE A 54 -16.80 4.20 -13.52
CA ILE A 54 -18.06 4.85 -13.12
C ILE A 54 -18.99 3.88 -12.36
N PRO A 55 -19.40 2.72 -12.92
CA PRO A 55 -20.28 1.81 -12.20
C PRO A 55 -19.64 1.27 -10.92
N LEU A 56 -18.33 1.00 -10.91
CA LEU A 56 -17.61 0.57 -9.72
C LEU A 56 -17.69 1.63 -8.60
N ARG A 57 -17.44 2.89 -8.94
CA ARG A 57 -17.52 4.02 -7.99
C ARG A 57 -18.93 4.25 -7.46
N VAL A 58 -19.94 4.17 -8.33
CA VAL A 58 -21.35 4.29 -7.90
C VAL A 58 -21.71 3.18 -6.92
N LEU A 59 -21.38 1.92 -7.23
CA LEU A 59 -21.63 0.80 -6.32
C LEU A 59 -20.91 0.97 -4.98
N CYS A 60 -19.63 1.32 -5.00
CA CYS A 60 -18.85 1.55 -3.78
C CYS A 60 -19.42 2.71 -2.95
N GLY A 61 -19.83 3.81 -3.60
CA GLY A 61 -20.49 4.94 -2.93
C GLY A 61 -21.78 4.53 -2.24
N LEU A 62 -22.65 3.78 -2.92
CA LEU A 62 -23.89 3.25 -2.34
C LEU A 62 -23.64 2.30 -1.17
N MET A 63 -22.62 1.43 -1.28
CA MET A 63 -22.21 0.52 -0.21
C MET A 63 -21.67 1.26 1.02
N LEU A 64 -20.96 2.37 0.84
CA LEU A 64 -20.49 3.20 1.95
C LEU A 64 -21.64 3.89 2.70
N LEU A 65 -22.71 4.25 1.97
CA LEU A 65 -23.90 4.90 2.55
C LEU A 65 -24.86 3.91 3.21
N SER A 66 -24.85 2.64 2.81
CA SER A 66 -25.80 1.62 3.28
C SER A 66 -25.10 0.37 3.82
N PRO A 67 -25.17 0.10 5.14
CA PRO A 67 -24.63 -1.12 5.72
C PRO A 67 -25.21 -2.39 5.09
N THR A 68 -26.49 -2.37 4.73
CA THR A 68 -27.17 -3.51 4.09
C THR A 68 -26.55 -3.85 2.74
N LEU A 69 -26.18 -2.83 1.94
CA LEU A 69 -25.50 -3.04 0.68
C LEU A 69 -24.05 -3.47 0.88
N LEU A 70 -23.38 -2.90 1.88
CA LEU A 70 -22.01 -3.26 2.23
C LEU A 70 -21.86 -4.74 2.63
N THR A 71 -22.86 -5.31 3.29
CA THR A 71 -22.86 -6.73 3.70
C THR A 71 -23.58 -7.65 2.72
N ASN A 72 -23.94 -7.15 1.53
CA ASN A 72 -24.62 -7.95 0.52
C ASN A 72 -23.61 -8.71 -0.36
N GLN A 73 -23.69 -10.04 -0.38
CA GLN A 73 -22.82 -10.88 -1.20
C GLN A 73 -22.91 -10.58 -2.69
N VAL A 74 -24.11 -10.31 -3.22
CA VAL A 74 -24.31 -10.02 -4.64
C VAL A 74 -23.57 -8.74 -5.03
N MET A 75 -23.57 -7.72 -4.18
CA MET A 75 -22.82 -6.49 -4.44
C MET A 75 -21.32 -6.74 -4.57
N TRP A 76 -20.74 -7.53 -3.67
CA TRP A 76 -19.33 -7.90 -3.76
C TRP A 76 -19.01 -8.81 -4.96
N MET A 77 -19.92 -9.71 -5.34
CA MET A 77 -19.77 -10.52 -6.55
C MET A 77 -19.81 -9.68 -7.83
N LEU A 78 -20.70 -8.68 -7.89
CA LEU A 78 -20.76 -7.72 -9.00
C LEU A 78 -19.46 -6.92 -9.11
N ILE A 79 -18.98 -6.38 -7.98
CA ILE A 79 -17.68 -5.68 -7.92
C ILE A 79 -16.55 -6.60 -8.38
N CYS A 80 -16.50 -7.84 -7.87
CA CYS A 80 -15.49 -8.82 -8.26
C CYS A 80 -15.53 -9.10 -9.77
N GLY A 81 -16.72 -9.27 -10.35
CA GLY A 81 -16.90 -9.47 -11.78
C GLY A 81 -16.43 -8.27 -12.62
N ILE A 82 -16.75 -7.04 -12.19
CA ILE A 82 -16.29 -5.81 -12.85
C ILE A 82 -14.77 -5.71 -12.82
N VAL A 83 -14.15 -5.87 -11.64
CA VAL A 83 -12.69 -5.77 -11.50
C VAL A 83 -12.00 -6.89 -12.28
N TRP A 84 -12.53 -8.12 -12.25
CA TRP A 84 -12.00 -9.24 -13.03
C TRP A 84 -12.06 -8.95 -14.53
N TRP A 85 -13.20 -8.44 -15.02
CA TRP A 85 -13.37 -8.09 -16.43
C TRP A 85 -12.36 -7.04 -16.89
N VAL A 86 -12.22 -5.94 -16.14
CA VAL A 86 -11.22 -4.89 -16.44
C VAL A 86 -9.83 -5.51 -16.55
N ASN A 87 -9.46 -6.32 -15.57
CA ASN A 87 -8.14 -6.90 -15.49
C ASN A 87 -7.88 -7.92 -16.62
N ALA A 88 -8.90 -8.68 -17.03
CA ALA A 88 -8.81 -9.61 -18.15
C ALA A 88 -8.63 -8.88 -19.48
N THR A 89 -9.28 -7.72 -19.67
CA THR A 89 -9.14 -6.92 -20.89
C THR A 89 -7.78 -6.22 -21.02
N ASP A 90 -7.13 -5.94 -19.90
CA ASP A 90 -5.85 -5.20 -19.84
C ASP A 90 -4.66 -6.09 -19.42
N TRP A 91 -4.79 -7.41 -19.60
CA TRP A 91 -3.90 -8.43 -19.04
C TRP A 91 -2.40 -8.19 -19.29
N LEU A 92 -2.04 -7.64 -20.45
CA LEU A 92 -0.63 -7.43 -20.83
C LEU A 92 0.01 -6.20 -20.18
N TRP A 93 -0.78 -5.25 -19.69
CA TRP A 93 -0.31 -3.96 -19.18
C TRP A 93 -0.72 -3.71 -17.72
N ILE A 94 -1.39 -4.69 -17.12
CA ILE A 94 -1.91 -4.58 -15.79
C ILE A 94 -0.82 -4.59 -14.73
N ASP A 95 -0.90 -3.66 -13.79
CA ASP A 95 -0.07 -3.71 -12.59
C ASP A 95 -0.44 -4.92 -11.72
N ASN A 96 0.58 -5.62 -11.21
CA ASN A 96 0.42 -6.82 -10.37
C ASN A 96 -0.58 -6.65 -9.21
N HIS A 97 -0.65 -5.46 -8.61
CA HIS A 97 -1.54 -5.20 -7.49
C HIS A 97 -3.02 -5.20 -7.88
N LYS A 98 -3.38 -5.01 -9.15
CA LYS A 98 -4.77 -5.10 -9.62
C LYS A 98 -5.29 -6.53 -9.58
N ILE A 99 -4.44 -7.51 -9.89
CA ILE A 99 -4.77 -8.94 -9.75
C ILE A 99 -5.06 -9.28 -8.28
N LEU A 100 -4.24 -8.76 -7.37
CA LEU A 100 -4.44 -8.90 -5.92
C LEU A 100 -5.79 -8.31 -5.46
N ILE A 101 -6.18 -7.15 -6.00
CA ILE A 101 -7.49 -6.54 -5.71
C ILE A 101 -8.63 -7.45 -6.15
N THR A 102 -8.54 -8.12 -7.31
CA THR A 102 -9.56 -9.08 -7.75
C THR A 102 -9.74 -10.21 -6.73
N TYR A 103 -8.64 -10.82 -6.31
CA TYR A 103 -8.69 -11.87 -5.26
C TYR A 103 -9.30 -11.33 -3.97
N TRP A 104 -8.94 -10.11 -3.56
CA TRP A 104 -9.49 -9.51 -2.36
C TRP A 104 -11.00 -9.22 -2.45
N CYS A 105 -11.49 -8.79 -3.61
CA CYS A 105 -12.93 -8.59 -3.84
C CYS A 105 -13.70 -9.91 -3.72
N LEU A 106 -13.14 -11.00 -4.27
CA LEU A 106 -13.69 -12.34 -4.09
C LEU A 106 -13.72 -12.75 -2.61
N VAL A 107 -12.64 -12.49 -1.87
CA VAL A 107 -12.58 -12.74 -0.42
C VAL A 107 -13.66 -11.96 0.32
N CYS A 108 -13.92 -10.70 -0.04
CA CYS A 108 -15.00 -9.91 0.56
C CYS A 108 -16.37 -10.54 0.28
N ALA A 109 -16.62 -11.02 -0.95
CA ALA A 109 -17.86 -11.72 -1.30
C ALA A 109 -18.04 -13.03 -0.51
N LEU A 110 -16.96 -13.79 -0.31
CA LEU A 110 -16.98 -15.01 0.49
C LEU A 110 -17.16 -14.70 1.99
N ALA A 111 -16.56 -13.62 2.49
CA ALA A 111 -16.62 -13.26 3.90
C ALA A 111 -18.05 -12.87 4.34
N VAL A 112 -18.77 -12.08 3.54
CA VAL A 112 -20.12 -11.63 3.90
C VAL A 112 -21.17 -12.76 3.95
N SER A 113 -20.89 -13.90 3.32
CA SER A 113 -21.74 -15.10 3.39
C SER A 113 -21.26 -16.13 4.41
N ALA A 114 -20.07 -15.94 4.99
CA ALA A 114 -19.50 -16.85 5.96
C ALA A 114 -20.06 -16.61 7.38
N LYS A 115 -20.14 -17.68 8.17
CA LYS A 115 -20.48 -17.59 9.60
C LYS A 115 -19.45 -16.81 10.40
N ASP A 116 -18.18 -16.92 10.00
CA ASP A 116 -17.05 -16.20 10.59
C ASP A 116 -16.38 -15.32 9.52
N ALA A 117 -17.04 -14.20 9.18
CA ALA A 117 -16.54 -13.23 8.21
C ALA A 117 -15.14 -12.71 8.59
N ASP A 118 -14.93 -12.48 9.89
CA ASP A 118 -13.68 -11.98 10.45
C ASP A 118 -12.53 -12.98 10.25
N GLY A 119 -12.75 -14.27 10.49
CA GLY A 119 -11.79 -15.33 10.22
C GLY A 119 -11.46 -15.49 8.74
N VAL A 120 -12.47 -15.42 7.86
CA VAL A 120 -12.28 -15.51 6.40
C VAL A 120 -11.41 -14.35 5.89
N LEU A 121 -11.73 -13.11 6.27
CA LEU A 121 -10.94 -11.93 5.88
C LEU A 121 -9.51 -12.00 6.43
N ALA A 122 -9.36 -12.41 7.70
CA ALA A 122 -8.05 -12.49 8.35
C ALA A 122 -7.15 -13.55 7.72
N TRP A 123 -7.67 -14.75 7.49
CA TRP A 123 -6.89 -15.84 6.91
C TRP A 123 -6.47 -15.51 5.47
N ASN A 124 -7.42 -15.06 4.65
CA ASN A 124 -7.14 -14.74 3.25
C ASN A 124 -6.22 -13.52 3.14
N GLY A 125 -6.45 -12.46 3.91
CA GLY A 125 -5.57 -11.29 3.91
C GLY A 125 -4.13 -11.68 4.27
N ARG A 126 -3.96 -12.54 5.27
CA ARG A 126 -2.63 -13.07 5.64
C ARG A 126 -1.97 -13.84 4.51
N VAL A 127 -2.69 -14.79 3.90
CA VAL A 127 -2.15 -15.66 2.85
C VAL A 127 -1.83 -14.85 1.59
N LEU A 128 -2.73 -13.96 1.18
CA LEU A 128 -2.54 -13.10 0.02
C LEU A 128 -1.32 -12.19 0.18
N ILE A 129 -1.16 -11.53 1.34
CA ILE A 129 0.07 -10.76 1.64
C ILE A 129 1.28 -11.69 1.51
N GLY A 130 1.29 -12.80 2.24
CA GLY A 130 2.44 -13.71 2.25
C GLY A 130 2.86 -14.20 0.86
N LEU A 131 1.89 -14.61 0.03
CA LEU A 131 2.14 -15.07 -1.34
C LEU A 131 2.60 -13.94 -2.25
N THR A 132 2.00 -12.76 -2.17
CA THR A 132 2.42 -11.59 -2.96
C THR A 132 3.89 -11.27 -2.71
N PHE A 133 4.31 -11.22 -1.44
CA PHE A 133 5.70 -10.93 -1.09
C PHE A 133 6.65 -12.08 -1.43
N LEU A 134 6.21 -13.33 -1.28
CA LEU A 134 7.01 -14.50 -1.66
C LEU A 134 7.34 -14.47 -3.15
N PHE A 135 6.33 -14.27 -4.00
CA PHE A 135 6.53 -14.22 -5.45
C PHE A 135 7.32 -12.99 -5.86
N ALA A 136 7.05 -11.82 -5.27
CA ALA A 136 7.82 -10.60 -5.53
C ALA A 136 9.30 -10.77 -5.19
N THR A 137 9.62 -11.28 -4.00
CA THR A 137 11.01 -11.49 -3.55
C THR A 137 11.71 -12.51 -4.43
N THR A 138 11.04 -13.65 -4.69
CA THR A 138 11.60 -14.73 -5.51
C THR A 138 11.92 -14.24 -6.92
N TRP A 139 10.99 -13.51 -7.55
CA TRP A 139 11.21 -12.95 -8.87
C TRP A 139 12.42 -12.00 -8.90
N LYS A 140 12.52 -11.08 -7.93
CA LYS A 140 13.63 -10.12 -7.85
C LYS A 140 14.99 -10.80 -7.64
N MET A 141 15.02 -11.86 -6.82
CA MET A 141 16.24 -12.64 -6.60
C MET A 141 16.67 -13.40 -7.86
N LEU A 142 15.72 -13.94 -8.63
CA LEU A 142 15.99 -14.69 -9.86
C LEU A 142 16.34 -13.78 -11.05
N ALA A 143 15.74 -12.60 -11.14
CA ALA A 143 15.98 -11.63 -12.20
C ALA A 143 17.40 -11.04 -12.16
N GLY A 144 18.05 -11.02 -11.00
CA GLY A 144 19.45 -10.60 -10.87
C GLY A 144 19.65 -9.10 -10.61
N GLU A 145 18.84 -8.25 -11.25
CA GLU A 145 19.01 -6.78 -11.30
C GLU A 145 18.83 -6.05 -9.96
N TYR A 146 18.39 -6.75 -8.91
CA TYR A 146 18.36 -6.22 -7.55
C TYR A 146 19.67 -6.45 -6.79
N TRP A 147 20.51 -7.38 -7.21
CA TRP A 147 21.80 -7.67 -6.55
C TRP A 147 22.86 -6.60 -6.83
N ASP A 148 22.86 -6.06 -8.05
CA ASP A 148 23.74 -4.97 -8.48
C ASP A 148 23.06 -3.59 -8.41
N GLY A 149 21.78 -3.55 -8.05
CA GLY A 149 21.00 -2.33 -7.93
C GLY A 149 20.54 -1.72 -9.25
N ALA A 150 20.81 -2.37 -10.39
CA ALA A 150 20.51 -1.84 -11.71
C ALA A 150 19.02 -1.51 -11.90
N PHE A 151 18.12 -2.35 -11.40
CA PHE A 151 16.67 -2.13 -11.55
C PHE A 151 16.22 -0.82 -10.89
N LEU A 152 16.54 -0.62 -9.60
CA LEU A 152 16.16 0.61 -8.90
C LEU A 152 16.97 1.80 -9.40
N HIS A 153 18.22 1.61 -9.80
CA HIS A 153 19.02 2.70 -10.37
C HIS A 153 18.39 3.25 -11.65
N TYR A 154 18.04 2.37 -12.58
CA TYR A 154 17.29 2.74 -13.78
C TYR A 154 15.94 3.36 -13.45
N THR A 155 15.17 2.76 -12.52
CA THR A 155 13.87 3.30 -12.09
C THR A 155 13.99 4.74 -11.60
N PHE A 156 14.99 5.05 -10.76
CA PHE A 156 15.23 6.41 -10.25
C PHE A 156 15.71 7.41 -11.32
N LEU A 157 16.18 6.93 -12.47
CA LEU A 157 16.62 7.77 -13.58
C LEU A 157 15.56 8.00 -14.65
N ALA A 158 14.58 7.10 -14.76
CA ALA A 158 13.62 7.03 -15.86
C ALA A 158 12.17 7.28 -15.43
N ASP A 159 11.80 6.97 -14.18
CA ASP A 159 10.42 7.08 -13.71
C ASP A 159 10.15 8.48 -13.12
N ASP A 160 9.08 9.13 -13.58
CA ASP A 160 8.69 10.47 -13.14
C ASP A 160 8.18 10.49 -11.69
N ARG A 161 7.62 9.38 -11.19
CA ARG A 161 7.05 9.27 -9.84
C ARG A 161 8.09 9.41 -8.73
N VAL A 162 9.36 9.17 -9.04
CA VAL A 162 10.48 9.25 -8.09
C VAL A 162 11.39 10.45 -8.35
N GLU A 163 11.05 11.31 -9.31
CA GLU A 163 11.91 12.42 -9.75
C GLU A 163 12.33 13.34 -8.60
N SER A 164 11.39 13.76 -7.75
CA SER A 164 11.70 14.66 -6.63
C SER A 164 12.65 14.01 -5.62
N VAL A 165 12.46 12.72 -5.33
CA VAL A 165 13.33 11.95 -4.42
C VAL A 165 14.71 11.72 -5.05
N ALA A 166 14.74 11.33 -6.32
CA ALA A 166 15.97 11.08 -7.09
C ALA A 166 16.82 12.35 -7.21
N THR A 167 16.19 13.51 -7.45
CA THR A 167 16.87 14.81 -7.53
C THR A 167 17.45 15.21 -6.18
N ALA A 168 16.66 15.10 -5.09
CA ALA A 168 17.10 15.44 -3.75
C ALA A 168 18.27 14.57 -3.26
N ILE A 169 18.15 13.24 -3.42
CA ILE A 169 19.19 12.29 -2.98
C ILE A 169 20.41 12.36 -3.91
N GLY A 170 20.18 12.37 -5.22
CA GLY A 170 21.25 12.35 -6.22
C GLY A 170 21.97 13.68 -6.39
N SER A 171 21.42 14.77 -5.85
CA SER A 171 21.90 16.14 -6.06
C SER A 171 22.06 16.46 -7.55
N LEU A 172 21.08 16.00 -8.35
CA LEU A 172 21.06 16.18 -9.80
C LEU A 172 20.51 17.55 -10.17
N SER A 173 20.91 18.08 -11.32
CA SER A 173 20.28 19.28 -11.87
C SER A 173 18.81 18.99 -12.25
N PRO A 174 17.87 19.93 -12.07
CA PRO A 174 16.44 19.74 -12.40
C PRO A 174 16.18 19.27 -13.84
N ASN A 175 17.10 19.53 -14.77
CA ASN A 175 16.94 19.13 -16.17
C ASN A 175 17.46 17.71 -16.48
N THR A 176 18.16 17.07 -15.54
CA THR A 176 18.86 15.79 -15.78
C THR A 176 17.89 14.64 -16.04
N LEU A 177 16.89 14.48 -15.17
CA LEU A 177 15.92 13.38 -15.27
C LEU A 177 14.95 13.55 -16.45
N PRO A 178 14.43 14.76 -16.75
CA PRO A 178 13.73 15.01 -18.01
C PRO A 178 14.54 14.64 -19.26
N GLN A 179 15.84 14.94 -19.28
CA GLN A 179 16.73 14.57 -20.40
C GLN A 179 16.93 13.06 -20.51
N ASN A 180 17.12 12.35 -19.39
CA ASN A 180 17.22 10.90 -19.37
C ASN A 180 15.97 10.24 -19.96
N ARG A 181 14.78 10.72 -19.60
CA ARG A 181 13.51 10.23 -20.17
C ARG A 181 13.39 10.50 -21.66
N LEU A 182 13.85 11.65 -22.14
CA LEU A 182 13.89 11.94 -23.57
C LEU A 182 14.79 10.94 -24.31
N LEU A 183 15.98 10.62 -23.77
CA LEU A 183 16.87 9.62 -24.34
C LEU A 183 16.22 8.24 -24.39
N GLU A 184 15.48 7.86 -23.34
CA GLU A 184 14.75 6.60 -23.30
C GLU A 184 13.64 6.53 -24.36
N VAL A 185 12.86 7.60 -24.52
CA VAL A 185 11.83 7.69 -25.56
C VAL A 185 12.45 7.56 -26.95
N LEU A 186 13.56 8.27 -27.20
CA LEU A 186 14.27 8.19 -28.47
C LEU A 186 14.77 6.77 -28.74
N LEU A 187 15.37 6.09 -27.76
CA LEU A 187 15.81 4.70 -27.89
C LEU A 187 14.65 3.75 -28.21
N LYS A 188 13.50 3.91 -27.55
CA LYS A 188 12.30 3.10 -27.82
C LYS A 188 11.73 3.34 -29.21
N GLN A 189 11.79 4.57 -29.72
CA GLN A 189 11.26 4.95 -31.03
C GLN A 189 12.21 4.58 -32.19
N PHE A 190 13.52 4.67 -31.97
CA PHE A 190 14.55 4.45 -33.00
C PHE A 190 15.65 3.48 -32.55
N PRO A 191 15.30 2.24 -32.13
CA PRO A 191 16.26 1.32 -31.52
C PRO A 191 17.41 0.94 -32.46
N GLN A 192 17.13 0.82 -33.76
CA GLN A 192 18.14 0.44 -34.76
C GLN A 192 19.13 1.58 -35.10
N ALA A 193 18.71 2.84 -34.97
CA ALA A 193 19.55 3.99 -35.30
C ALA A 193 20.41 4.44 -34.11
N ILE A 194 19.88 4.32 -32.90
CA ILE A 194 20.53 4.79 -31.67
C ILE A 194 21.37 3.68 -31.03
N GLY A 195 20.86 2.44 -31.01
CA GLY A 195 21.54 1.28 -30.41
C GLY A 195 21.57 1.32 -28.88
N ASN A 196 22.21 2.33 -28.28
CA ASN A 196 22.27 2.52 -26.83
C ASN A 196 22.20 4.01 -26.44
N VAL A 197 21.81 4.25 -25.19
CA VAL A 197 21.88 5.58 -24.56
C VAL A 197 22.53 5.45 -23.20
N THR A 198 23.22 6.49 -22.76
CA THR A 198 23.78 6.58 -21.40
C THR A 198 22.97 7.58 -20.61
N LEU A 199 22.36 7.14 -19.52
CA LEU A 199 21.61 8.00 -18.62
C LEU A 199 22.56 8.72 -17.66
N THR A 200 22.33 10.01 -17.45
CA THR A 200 23.13 10.81 -16.53
C THR A 200 22.72 10.53 -15.09
N THR A 201 23.70 10.34 -14.21
CA THR A 201 23.48 9.96 -12.81
C THR A 201 24.57 10.51 -11.88
N SER A 202 24.53 10.17 -10.59
CA SER A 202 25.58 10.52 -9.62
C SER A 202 25.99 9.31 -8.77
N PRO A 203 27.23 9.29 -8.23
CA PRO A 203 27.69 8.21 -7.34
C PRO A 203 26.80 8.06 -6.09
N ARG A 204 26.24 9.17 -5.60
CA ARG A 204 25.34 9.18 -4.45
C ARG A 204 24.02 8.46 -4.77
N LEU A 205 23.45 8.70 -5.95
CA LEU A 205 22.24 8.01 -6.38
C LEU A 205 22.49 6.52 -6.59
N GLN A 206 23.61 6.14 -7.21
CA GLN A 206 24.02 4.74 -7.39
C GLN A 206 24.14 3.99 -6.06
N ALA A 207 24.85 4.57 -5.08
CA ALA A 207 25.00 3.98 -3.76
C ALA A 207 23.65 3.83 -3.03
N PHE A 208 22.80 4.85 -3.13
CA PHE A 208 21.46 4.82 -2.56
C PHE A 208 20.59 3.72 -3.18
N THR A 209 20.54 3.62 -4.51
CA THR A 209 19.69 2.64 -5.20
C THR A 209 20.16 1.22 -4.97
N LEU A 210 21.48 0.99 -4.82
CA LEU A 210 22.02 -0.30 -4.39
C LEU A 210 21.55 -0.67 -2.98
N ALA A 211 21.70 0.25 -2.02
CA ALA A 211 21.25 0.03 -0.65
C ALA A 211 19.72 -0.19 -0.59
N ALA A 212 18.95 0.58 -1.37
CA ALA A 212 17.51 0.43 -1.48
C ALA A 212 17.13 -0.94 -2.06
N SER A 213 17.89 -1.47 -3.03
CA SER A 213 17.61 -2.79 -3.61
C SER A 213 17.80 -3.92 -2.58
N TYR A 214 18.89 -3.88 -1.82
CA TYR A 214 19.11 -4.83 -0.71
C TYR A 214 18.04 -4.69 0.37
N TRP A 215 17.66 -3.46 0.71
CA TRP A 215 16.56 -3.21 1.63
C TRP A 215 15.26 -3.82 1.12
N THR A 216 14.90 -3.61 -0.15
CA THR A 216 13.70 -4.19 -0.77
C THR A 216 13.70 -5.72 -0.66
N LEU A 217 14.79 -6.39 -1.06
CA LEU A 217 14.89 -7.85 -0.94
C LEU A 217 14.74 -8.31 0.50
N PHE A 218 15.40 -7.64 1.45
CA PHE A 218 15.34 -7.97 2.87
C PHE A 218 13.93 -7.81 3.43
N ILE A 219 13.30 -6.66 3.22
CA ILE A 219 12.01 -6.35 3.83
C ILE A 219 10.88 -7.16 3.18
N GLU A 220 10.90 -7.35 1.87
CA GLU A 220 9.91 -8.17 1.17
C GLU A 220 10.01 -9.64 1.60
N GLY A 221 11.23 -10.19 1.66
CA GLY A 221 11.45 -11.55 2.14
C GLY A 221 11.03 -11.72 3.61
N SER A 222 11.29 -10.72 4.45
CA SER A 222 10.86 -10.72 5.86
C SER A 222 9.34 -10.74 5.99
N VAL A 223 8.62 -9.96 5.17
CA VAL A 223 7.15 -9.98 5.12
C VAL A 223 6.64 -11.35 4.65
N ALA A 224 7.19 -11.89 3.56
CA ALA A 224 6.81 -13.21 3.04
C ALA A 224 6.91 -14.31 4.12
N ILE A 225 8.08 -14.38 4.77
CA ILE A 225 8.35 -15.36 5.84
C ILE A 225 7.40 -15.15 7.02
N ALA A 226 7.22 -13.91 7.48
CA ALA A 226 6.38 -13.63 8.65
C ALA A 226 4.90 -13.96 8.42
N PHE A 227 4.39 -13.76 7.20
CA PHE A 227 2.99 -14.03 6.87
C PHE A 227 2.70 -15.51 6.57
N LEU A 228 3.63 -16.24 5.96
CA LEU A 228 3.44 -17.64 5.59
C LEU A 228 3.89 -18.64 6.65
N VAL A 229 5.03 -18.40 7.32
CA VAL A 229 5.68 -19.37 8.20
C VAL A 229 5.15 -19.23 9.63
N ASN A 230 4.05 -19.94 9.92
CA ASN A 230 3.41 -19.95 11.24
C ASN A 230 4.23 -20.58 12.40
N PRO A 231 5.13 -21.58 12.20
CA PRO A 231 5.81 -22.21 13.34
C PRO A 231 6.94 -21.36 13.96
N LEU A 232 7.42 -20.31 13.28
CA LEU A 232 8.47 -19.42 13.80
C LEU A 232 7.83 -18.31 14.65
N ARG A 233 7.58 -18.62 15.93
CA ARG A 233 6.91 -17.71 16.91
C ARG A 233 7.45 -16.28 16.93
N LEU A 234 8.73 -16.07 16.62
CA LEU A 234 9.33 -14.73 16.57
C LEU A 234 8.81 -13.92 15.37
N PHE A 235 8.85 -14.47 14.16
CA PHE A 235 8.42 -13.77 12.94
C PHE A 235 6.92 -13.53 12.93
N SER A 236 6.12 -14.47 13.43
CA SER A 236 4.67 -14.28 13.57
C SER A 236 4.30 -13.15 14.54
N ARG A 237 5.17 -12.85 15.53
CA ARG A 237 4.97 -11.76 16.49
C ARG A 237 5.22 -10.37 15.88
N PHE A 238 6.19 -10.26 14.97
CA PHE A 238 6.59 -9.00 14.35
C PHE A 238 6.02 -8.80 12.95
N ARG A 239 5.22 -9.74 12.46
CA ARG A 239 4.59 -9.74 11.14
C ARG A 239 4.00 -8.39 10.74
N ASP A 240 3.16 -7.82 11.60
CA ASP A 240 2.53 -6.53 11.35
C ASP A 240 3.54 -5.39 11.20
N TRP A 241 4.58 -5.40 12.03
CA TRP A 241 5.64 -4.39 11.98
C TRP A 241 6.48 -4.50 10.73
N PHE A 242 6.79 -5.71 10.25
CA PHE A 242 7.45 -5.86 8.95
C PHE A 242 6.61 -5.28 7.82
N LEU A 243 5.29 -5.52 7.81
CA LEU A 243 4.42 -4.95 6.79
C LEU A 243 4.31 -3.43 6.90
N ILE A 244 4.16 -2.90 8.12
CA ILE A 244 4.11 -1.45 8.37
C ILE A 244 5.41 -0.78 7.91
N VAL A 245 6.57 -1.34 8.27
CA VAL A 245 7.89 -0.84 7.86
C VAL A 245 8.06 -0.93 6.35
N PHE A 246 7.64 -2.03 5.72
CA PHE A 246 7.63 -2.13 4.26
C PHE A 246 6.80 -1.00 3.63
N ILE A 247 5.55 -0.82 4.07
CA ILE A 247 4.65 0.19 3.51
C ILE A 247 5.24 1.59 3.69
N ALA A 248 5.71 1.89 4.90
CA ALA A 248 6.23 3.22 5.25
C ALA A 248 7.54 3.55 4.54
N THR A 249 8.44 2.58 4.33
CA THR A 249 9.72 2.84 3.66
C THR A 249 9.60 2.77 2.14
N THR A 250 8.80 1.86 1.61
CA THR A 250 8.71 1.61 0.16
C THR A 250 7.77 2.62 -0.51
N TYR A 251 6.52 2.74 -0.06
CA TYR A 251 5.55 3.59 -0.76
C TYR A 251 5.65 5.08 -0.45
N PHE A 252 6.43 5.41 0.58
CA PHE A 252 6.82 6.80 0.80
C PHE A 252 7.83 7.28 -0.25
N LEU A 253 8.70 6.39 -0.72
CA LEU A 253 9.70 6.68 -1.76
C LEU A 253 9.17 6.43 -3.17
N LEU A 254 8.44 5.34 -3.36
CA LEU A 254 7.85 4.87 -4.63
C LEU A 254 6.32 4.83 -4.50
N PRO A 255 5.62 5.97 -4.68
CA PRO A 255 4.21 6.09 -4.32
C PRO A 255 3.27 5.34 -5.26
N VAL A 256 3.13 4.03 -5.03
CA VAL A 256 2.09 3.16 -5.64
C VAL A 256 0.97 2.98 -4.62
N LEU A 257 0.23 4.06 -4.40
CA LEU A 257 -0.76 4.16 -3.31
C LEU A 257 -1.85 3.08 -3.37
N GLY A 258 -2.26 2.68 -4.57
CA GLY A 258 -3.25 1.62 -4.74
C GLY A 258 -2.81 0.29 -4.10
N PHE A 259 -1.54 -0.08 -4.30
CA PHE A 259 -0.98 -1.29 -3.70
C PHE A 259 -0.77 -1.13 -2.19
N ALA A 260 -0.34 0.06 -1.74
CA ALA A 260 -0.16 0.34 -0.33
C ALA A 260 -1.47 0.20 0.47
N TYR A 261 -2.58 0.76 0.00
CA TYR A 261 -3.86 0.69 0.71
C TYR A 261 -4.42 -0.72 0.80
N ILE A 262 -4.33 -1.53 -0.27
CA ILE A 262 -4.82 -2.91 -0.19
C ILE A 262 -4.00 -3.74 0.81
N LEU A 263 -2.69 -3.50 0.92
CA LEU A 263 -1.86 -4.12 1.95
C LEU A 263 -2.24 -3.66 3.37
N ILE A 264 -2.52 -2.37 3.57
CA ILE A 264 -3.01 -1.85 4.86
C ILE A 264 -4.33 -2.52 5.25
N ILE A 265 -5.27 -2.64 4.31
CA ILE A 265 -6.60 -3.23 4.54
C ILE A 265 -6.47 -4.70 4.93
N MET A 266 -5.69 -5.48 4.17
CA MET A 266 -5.44 -6.89 4.48
C MET A 266 -4.66 -7.07 5.79
N GLY A 267 -3.68 -6.20 6.05
CA GLY A 267 -2.90 -6.16 7.29
C GLY A 267 -3.80 -5.89 8.50
N PHE A 268 -4.69 -4.91 8.39
CA PHE A 268 -5.71 -4.62 9.41
C PHE A 268 -6.69 -5.79 9.59
N ALA A 269 -7.14 -6.41 8.50
CA ALA A 269 -8.06 -7.53 8.53
C ALA A 269 -7.51 -8.73 9.32
N GLN A 270 -6.22 -9.05 9.12
CA GLN A 270 -5.59 -10.16 9.85
C GLN A 270 -5.15 -9.81 11.28
N CYS A 271 -5.03 -8.52 11.59
CA CYS A 271 -4.56 -8.07 12.90
C CYS A 271 -5.58 -8.41 14.00
N PRO A 272 -5.17 -9.09 15.09
CA PRO A 272 -6.05 -9.39 16.22
C PRO A 272 -6.60 -8.12 16.88
N SER A 273 -7.86 -8.16 17.33
CA SER A 273 -8.53 -7.03 18.00
C SER A 273 -7.77 -6.51 19.23
N LYS A 274 -7.08 -7.41 19.95
CA LYS A 274 -6.25 -7.10 21.13
C LYS A 274 -5.00 -6.25 20.84
N HIS A 275 -4.55 -6.16 19.58
CA HIS A 275 -3.34 -5.39 19.22
C HIS A 275 -3.72 -3.96 18.80
N THR A 276 -4.33 -3.21 19.71
CA THR A 276 -4.88 -1.87 19.44
C THR A 276 -3.84 -0.92 18.83
N ALA A 277 -2.62 -0.87 19.37
CA ALA A 277 -1.56 0.00 18.85
C ALA A 277 -1.22 -0.28 17.38
N VAL A 278 -1.20 -1.56 16.98
CA VAL A 278 -0.93 -1.98 15.60
C VAL A 278 -2.09 -1.61 14.69
N ARG A 279 -3.34 -1.79 15.14
CA ARG A 279 -4.53 -1.37 14.40
C ARG A 279 -4.56 0.14 14.19
N VAL A 280 -4.21 0.92 15.22
CA VAL A 280 -4.03 2.38 15.10
C VAL A 280 -2.95 2.71 14.09
N ALA A 281 -1.81 1.99 14.09
CA ALA A 281 -0.76 2.20 13.11
C ALA A 281 -1.24 1.98 11.66
N TYR A 282 -2.00 0.91 11.39
CA TYR A 282 -2.61 0.70 10.06
C TYR A 282 -3.57 1.83 9.66
N VAL A 283 -4.40 2.32 10.57
CA VAL A 283 -5.27 3.49 10.30
C VAL A 283 -4.43 4.73 10.04
N GLY A 284 -3.38 4.96 10.84
CA GLY A 284 -2.45 6.08 10.66
C GLY A 284 -1.70 6.03 9.33
N LEU A 285 -1.40 4.84 8.82
CA LEU A 285 -0.75 4.68 7.51
C LEU A 285 -1.58 5.26 6.35
N PHE A 286 -2.92 5.25 6.43
CA PHE A 286 -3.74 5.91 5.41
C PHE A 286 -3.46 7.41 5.30
N ALA A 287 -3.26 8.07 6.44
CA ALA A 287 -2.94 9.49 6.50
C ALA A 287 -1.46 9.75 6.17
N PHE A 288 -0.55 8.94 6.72
CA PHE A 288 0.89 9.03 6.46
C PHE A 288 1.21 8.96 4.96
N LEU A 289 0.57 8.05 4.22
CA LEU A 289 0.80 7.91 2.78
C LEU A 289 0.31 9.10 1.96
N GLN A 290 -0.51 10.02 2.50
CA GLN A 290 -0.80 11.27 1.81
C GLN A 290 0.42 12.20 1.77
N LEU A 291 1.34 12.07 2.73
CA LEU A 291 2.55 12.88 2.79
C LEU A 291 3.50 12.58 1.62
N SER A 292 3.40 11.40 0.99
CA SER A 292 4.19 11.07 -0.20
C SER A 292 3.80 11.90 -1.43
N ARG A 293 2.69 12.65 -1.37
CA ARG A 293 2.24 13.57 -2.43
C ARG A 293 2.80 14.98 -2.27
N LEU A 294 3.51 15.27 -1.18
CA LEU A 294 4.11 16.58 -0.99
C LEU A 294 5.28 16.80 -1.96
N PRO A 295 5.49 18.02 -2.46
CA PRO A 295 6.63 18.37 -3.30
C PRO A 295 7.92 18.36 -2.47
N TRP A 296 8.68 17.27 -2.56
CA TRP A 296 9.90 17.02 -1.78
C TRP A 296 11.03 18.01 -2.04
N ASP A 297 11.10 18.52 -3.25
CA ASP A 297 12.03 19.56 -3.69
C ASP A 297 11.88 20.87 -2.90
N LEU A 298 10.69 21.16 -2.38
CA LEU A 298 10.44 22.34 -1.53
C LEU A 298 10.81 22.13 -0.05
N LEU A 299 11.01 20.88 0.39
CA LEU A 299 11.29 20.55 1.80
C LEU A 299 12.78 20.47 2.14
N PHE A 300 13.66 20.35 1.13
CA PHE A 300 15.10 20.18 1.30
C PHE A 300 15.93 21.39 0.81
N ILE A 301 15.32 22.58 0.80
CA ILE A 301 15.98 23.88 0.53
C ILE A 301 16.63 24.42 1.80
#